data_AF-A0A445L6J9-F1
#
_entry.id   AF-A0A445L6J9-F1
#
_cell.length_a   1.000
_cell.length_b   1.000
_cell.length_c   1.000
_cell.angle_alpha   90.00
_cell.angle_beta   90.00
_cell.angle_gamma   90.00
#
_symmetry.space_group_name_H-M   'P 1'
#
loop_
_entity.id
_entity.type
_entity.pdbx_description
1 polymer ?
#
loop_
_entity_poly.entity_id
_entity_poly.type
_entity_poly.pdbx_seq_one_letter_code
_entity_poly.pdbx_strand_id
1 'polypeptide(L)'
;NYHNVPECLVLPTIYFHLTPEHYPNCPILSSFVPATTNHCNSRFELQMASAVDASGNPIPTSAVLMASSKHIGIRCHSENLEFLKCKKKDQNPENCLDKGRDVTRCVLGLLKDLHQKCTKEMDDYVGCMYYHTNEFDLCRKEQQAFEKKCSLE
;
A
#
# COMPACT_ATOMS: atom_id res chain seq x y z
N ASN A 1 -39.62 9.30 -5.20
CA ASN A 1 -40.07 10.04 -6.39
C ASN A 1 -38.85 10.61 -7.09
N TYR A 2 -38.53 10.01 -8.24
CA TYR A 2 -37.87 10.55 -9.43
C TYR A 2 -36.67 11.52 -9.33
N HIS A 3 -35.54 10.97 -9.79
CA HIS A 3 -34.63 11.51 -10.82
C HIS A 3 -33.48 12.47 -10.48
N ASN A 4 -32.27 11.90 -10.58
CA ASN A 4 -31.03 12.51 -11.08
C ASN A 4 -31.26 13.40 -12.30
N VAL A 5 -30.64 14.59 -12.33
CA VAL A 5 -30.11 15.26 -13.53
C VAL A 5 -28.87 16.08 -13.13
N PRO A 6 -27.77 16.05 -13.91
CA PRO A 6 -26.47 16.64 -13.55
C PRO A 6 -26.33 18.09 -14.03
N GLU A 7 -25.63 18.94 -13.26
CA GLU A 7 -25.10 20.23 -13.72
C GLU A 7 -23.59 20.13 -13.92
N CYS A 8 -23.19 19.96 -15.19
CA CYS A 8 -21.88 20.37 -15.69
C CYS A 8 -22.05 21.74 -16.34
N LEU A 9 -21.45 22.79 -15.75
CA LEU A 9 -21.05 24.11 -16.30
C LEU A 9 -20.78 24.99 -15.05
N VAL A 10 -19.69 25.75 -14.89
CA VAL A 10 -19.30 26.91 -15.69
C VAL A 10 -17.77 27.16 -15.61
N LEU A 11 -17.21 27.52 -16.76
CA LEU A 11 -15.88 28.05 -17.17
C LEU A 11 -15.39 29.31 -16.35
N PRO A 12 -14.17 29.91 -16.49
CA PRO A 12 -13.37 30.03 -17.73
C PRO A 12 -11.81 30.07 -17.66
N THR A 13 -11.23 29.77 -18.82
CA THR A 13 -10.04 30.34 -19.50
C THR A 13 -8.97 31.12 -18.71
N ILE A 14 -7.70 30.86 -19.08
CA ILE A 14 -6.52 31.78 -19.16
C ILE A 14 -5.36 31.53 -18.15
N TYR A 15 -4.20 31.05 -18.65
CA TYR A 15 -2.89 31.75 -18.80
C TYR A 15 -1.70 30.75 -18.83
N PHE A 16 -1.06 30.65 -19.99
CA PHE A 16 0.37 30.46 -20.32
C PHE A 16 1.27 29.40 -19.63
N HIS A 17 1.92 28.64 -20.53
CA HIS A 17 3.36 28.32 -20.61
C HIS A 17 4.10 27.78 -19.38
N LEU A 18 4.58 26.54 -19.51
CA LEU A 18 6.01 26.21 -19.51
C LEU A 18 6.21 24.84 -20.21
N THR A 19 6.94 24.88 -21.32
CA THR A 19 7.50 23.73 -22.05
C THR A 19 8.85 23.31 -21.37
N PRO A 20 9.70 22.44 -21.95
CA PRO A 20 9.58 20.97 -21.96
C PRO A 20 10.93 20.28 -21.66
N GLU A 21 11.08 19.42 -20.65
CA GLU A 21 12.28 18.56 -20.54
C GLU A 21 11.93 17.26 -19.79
N HIS A 22 12.47 16.07 -20.04
CA HIS A 22 13.21 15.45 -21.14
C HIS A 22 13.34 14.00 -20.65
N TYR A 23 12.60 13.04 -21.21
CA TYR A 23 12.92 11.62 -21.04
C TYR A 23 12.80 10.91 -22.40
N PRO A 24 13.94 10.56 -23.02
CA PRO A 24 13.97 9.80 -24.25
C PRO A 24 13.72 8.32 -23.93
N ASN A 25 13.17 7.59 -24.90
CA ASN A 25 12.87 6.15 -24.92
C ASN A 25 11.42 5.76 -24.60
N CYS A 26 10.47 6.24 -25.42
CA CYS A 26 9.29 5.44 -25.75
C CYS A 26 9.36 5.10 -27.26
N PRO A 27 9.53 3.82 -27.64
CA PRO A 27 9.51 3.43 -29.05
C PRO A 27 8.11 3.64 -29.61
N ILE A 28 8.08 4.32 -30.74
CA ILE A 28 6.90 4.71 -31.50
C ILE A 28 6.32 3.43 -32.11
N LEU A 29 5.28 2.84 -31.50
CA LEU A 29 4.42 1.91 -32.23
C LEU A 29 3.23 2.68 -32.78
N SER A 30 3.35 2.99 -34.06
CA SER A 30 2.28 3.48 -34.92
C SER A 30 1.09 2.53 -34.86
N SER A 31 0.03 2.96 -34.20
CA SER A 31 -1.31 2.41 -34.38
C SER A 31 -2.29 3.55 -34.14
N PHE A 32 -2.72 4.16 -35.24
CA PHE A 32 -3.88 5.04 -35.27
C PHE A 32 -5.09 4.28 -34.70
N VAL A 33 -5.54 4.63 -33.50
CA VAL A 33 -6.87 4.27 -33.02
C VAL A 33 -7.72 5.55 -33.03
N PRO A 34 -8.84 5.59 -33.76
CA PRO A 34 -9.67 6.77 -33.85
C PRO A 34 -10.32 7.04 -32.48
N ALA A 35 -10.27 8.30 -32.05
CA ALA A 35 -10.98 8.80 -30.90
C ALA A 35 -12.50 8.64 -31.11
N THR A 36 -13.03 7.50 -30.71
CA THR A 36 -14.46 7.25 -30.62
C THR A 36 -14.75 6.77 -29.21
N THR A 37 -15.39 7.66 -28.44
CA THR A 37 -16.30 7.38 -27.32
C THR A 37 -15.85 6.37 -26.25
N ASN A 38 -15.75 6.89 -25.01
CA ASN A 38 -15.79 6.20 -23.71
C ASN A 38 -14.48 6.06 -22.92
N HIS A 39 -13.65 7.11 -22.88
CA HIS A 39 -12.60 7.21 -21.84
C HIS A 39 -13.06 8.07 -20.65
N CYS A 40 -14.26 7.79 -20.14
CA CYS A 40 -14.72 8.31 -18.85
C CYS A 40 -15.80 7.40 -18.26
N ASN A 41 -15.57 6.08 -18.29
CA ASN A 41 -16.21 5.12 -17.38
C ASN A 41 -15.53 3.75 -17.48
N SER A 42 -14.23 3.67 -17.16
CA SER A 42 -13.83 2.47 -16.44
C SER A 42 -14.18 2.77 -15.00
N ARG A 43 -15.23 2.13 -14.51
CA ARG A 43 -15.33 1.74 -13.11
C ARG A 43 -13.94 1.23 -12.75
N PHE A 44 -13.14 2.08 -12.12
CA PHE A 44 -11.92 1.66 -11.45
C PHE A 44 -12.47 0.79 -10.33
N GLU A 45 -12.72 -0.49 -10.65
CA GLU A 45 -12.77 -1.56 -9.67
C GLU A 45 -11.61 -1.22 -8.75
N LEU A 46 -11.94 -0.84 -7.50
CA LEU A 46 -10.98 -0.59 -6.44
C LEU A 46 -9.85 -1.59 -6.65
N GLN A 47 -8.70 -1.08 -7.06
CA GLN A 47 -7.49 -1.88 -7.20
C GLN A 47 -7.38 -2.57 -5.84
N MET A 48 -7.70 -3.86 -5.78
CA MET A 48 -7.77 -4.59 -4.52
C MET A 48 -6.38 -4.44 -3.91
N ALA A 49 -6.27 -3.67 -2.83
CA ALA A 49 -4.99 -3.44 -2.17
C ALA A 49 -4.62 -4.76 -1.51
N SER A 50 -3.93 -5.62 -2.25
CA SER A 50 -3.47 -6.91 -1.75
C SER A 50 -2.17 -6.72 -0.98
N ALA A 51 -1.99 -7.54 0.06
CA ALA A 51 -0.75 -7.54 0.84
C ALA A 51 0.43 -8.20 0.13
N VAL A 52 0.21 -8.89 -1.00
CA VAL A 52 1.23 -9.62 -1.75
C VAL A 52 1.23 -9.28 -3.24
N ASP A 53 2.33 -9.60 -3.91
CA ASP A 53 2.43 -9.55 -5.37
C ASP A 53 1.75 -10.77 -6.03
N ALA A 54 1.71 -10.78 -7.37
CA ALA A 54 1.14 -11.88 -8.15
C ALA A 54 1.87 -13.23 -7.94
N SER A 55 3.08 -13.21 -7.37
CA SER A 55 3.87 -14.41 -7.03
C SER A 55 3.70 -14.83 -5.56
N GLY A 56 2.90 -14.10 -4.78
CA GLY A 56 2.69 -14.35 -3.35
C GLY A 56 3.82 -13.83 -2.44
N ASN A 57 4.71 -12.97 -2.93
CA ASN A 57 5.69 -12.30 -2.07
C ASN A 57 5.05 -11.08 -1.39
N PRO A 58 5.31 -10.84 -0.11
CA PRO A 58 4.76 -9.70 0.61
C PRO A 58 5.26 -8.36 0.03
N ILE A 59 4.34 -7.42 -0.18
CA ILE A 59 4.66 -6.04 -0.59
C ILE A 59 4.55 -5.15 0.65
N PRO A 60 5.66 -4.63 1.19
CA PRO A 60 5.65 -3.82 2.41
C PRO A 60 5.23 -2.37 2.13
N THR A 61 4.01 -2.16 1.61
CA THR A 61 3.42 -0.82 1.51
C THR A 61 3.11 -0.28 2.91
N SER A 62 2.92 1.04 3.02
CA SER A 62 2.57 1.68 4.30
C SER A 62 1.29 1.07 4.91
N ALA A 63 0.27 0.80 4.10
CA ALA A 63 -0.97 0.16 4.53
C ALA A 63 -0.76 -1.26 5.09
N VAL A 64 0.05 -2.07 4.41
CA VAL A 64 0.39 -3.43 4.84
C VAL A 64 1.16 -3.44 6.16
N LEU A 65 2.17 -2.57 6.27
CA LEU A 65 2.97 -2.43 7.49
C LEU A 65 2.14 -1.90 8.66
N MET A 66 1.22 -0.96 8.40
CA MET A 66 0.37 -0.39 9.45
C MET A 66 -0.66 -1.41 9.95
N ALA A 67 -1.34 -2.11 9.04
CA ALA A 67 -2.27 -3.19 9.37
C ALA A 67 -1.59 -4.29 10.21
N SER A 68 -0.33 -4.60 9.89
CA SER A 68 0.45 -5.67 10.55
C SER A 68 1.24 -5.20 11.77
N SER A 69 1.22 -3.91 12.11
CA SER A 69 2.11 -3.30 13.12
C SER A 69 2.06 -3.97 14.48
N LYS A 70 0.87 -4.38 14.95
CA LYS A 70 0.71 -5.12 16.22
C LYS A 70 1.42 -6.48 16.18
N HIS A 71 1.27 -7.24 15.10
CA HIS A 71 1.95 -8.53 14.92
C HIS A 71 3.47 -8.36 14.82
N ILE A 72 3.93 -7.35 14.07
CA ILE A 72 5.36 -7.03 13.94
C ILE A 72 5.96 -6.72 15.31
N GLY A 73 5.26 -5.92 16.13
CA GLY A 73 5.71 -5.50 17.45
C GLY A 73 5.93 -6.64 18.43
N ILE A 74 5.17 -7.73 18.29
CA ILE A 74 5.30 -8.93 19.14
C ILE A 74 6.32 -9.90 18.51
N ARG A 75 6.09 -10.29 17.27
CA ARG A 75 6.83 -11.38 16.62
C ARG A 75 8.29 -11.05 16.31
N CYS A 76 8.58 -9.79 15.98
CA CYS A 76 9.91 -9.29 15.62
C CYS A 76 10.49 -8.36 16.70
N HIS A 77 10.00 -8.46 17.94
CA HIS A 77 10.40 -7.57 19.03
C HIS A 77 11.92 -7.63 19.29
N SER A 78 12.48 -8.85 19.34
CA SER A 78 13.91 -9.08 19.60
C SER A 78 14.82 -8.41 18.58
N GLU A 79 14.55 -8.66 17.30
CA GLU A 79 15.32 -8.16 16.16
C GLU A 79 15.25 -6.63 16.12
N ASN A 80 14.05 -6.07 16.33
CA ASN A 80 13.83 -4.62 16.40
C ASN A 80 14.62 -4.00 17.57
N LEU A 81 14.60 -4.63 18.75
CA LEU A 81 15.30 -4.12 19.92
C LEU A 81 16.83 -4.15 19.72
N GLU A 82 17.37 -5.20 19.10
CA GLU A 82 18.80 -5.27 18.77
C GLU A 82 19.21 -4.18 17.78
N PHE A 83 18.39 -3.94 16.74
CA PHE A 83 18.64 -2.86 15.79
C PHE A 83 18.64 -1.48 16.49
N LEU A 84 17.66 -1.22 17.36
CA LEU A 84 17.59 0.04 18.12
C LEU A 84 18.76 0.21 19.09
N LYS A 85 19.19 -0.86 19.77
CA LYS A 85 20.39 -0.85 20.63
C LYS A 85 21.65 -0.52 19.83
N CYS A 86 21.79 -1.09 18.63
CA CYS A 86 22.89 -0.79 17.72
C CYS A 86 22.90 0.69 17.34
N LYS A 87 21.77 1.22 16.85
CA LYS A 87 21.63 2.65 16.46
C LYS A 87 21.81 3.63 17.62
N LYS A 88 21.48 3.21 18.86
CA LYS A 88 21.73 4.02 20.06
C LYS A 88 23.21 4.07 20.43
N LYS A 89 23.97 2.99 20.18
CA LYS A 89 25.40 2.91 20.46
C LYS A 89 26.23 3.65 19.41
N ASP A 90 25.83 3.56 18.14
CA ASP A 90 26.55 4.14 17.01
C ASP A 90 25.58 4.69 15.96
N GLN A 91 25.77 5.94 15.56
CA GLN A 91 24.93 6.59 14.56
C GLN A 91 25.31 6.19 13.12
N ASN A 92 26.50 5.62 12.90
CA ASN A 92 26.92 5.16 11.57
C ASN A 92 25.93 4.09 11.05
N PRO A 93 25.26 4.33 9.91
CA PRO A 93 24.29 3.39 9.36
C PRO A 93 24.90 2.04 8.95
N GLU A 94 26.18 2.00 8.54
CA GLU A 94 26.82 0.77 8.03
C GLU A 94 27.00 -0.30 9.11
N ASN A 95 27.30 0.13 10.33
CA ASN A 95 27.58 -0.78 11.46
C ASN A 95 26.35 -1.56 11.95
N CYS A 96 25.15 -1.15 11.56
CA CYS A 96 23.89 -1.79 11.96
C CYS A 96 23.15 -2.49 10.80
N LEU A 97 23.78 -2.61 9.62
CA LEU A 97 23.14 -3.21 8.44
C LEU A 97 22.74 -4.66 8.66
N ASP A 98 23.54 -5.46 9.35
CA ASP A 98 23.21 -6.86 9.61
C ASP A 98 21.96 -6.99 10.49
N LYS A 99 21.84 -6.16 11.53
CA LYS A 99 20.63 -6.10 12.36
C LYS A 99 19.42 -5.57 11.61
N GLY A 100 19.61 -4.61 10.69
CA GLY A 100 18.54 -4.15 9.80
C GLY A 100 18.04 -5.25 8.84
N ARG A 101 18.96 -6.08 8.32
CA ARG A 101 18.62 -7.25 7.50
C ARG A 101 17.84 -8.29 8.30
N ASP A 102 18.20 -8.51 9.56
CA ASP A 102 17.48 -9.43 10.46
C ASP A 102 16.04 -8.96 10.72
N VAL A 103 15.86 -7.67 11.01
CA VAL A 103 14.52 -7.05 11.12
C VAL A 103 13.71 -7.24 9.85
N THR A 104 14.30 -6.90 8.69
CA THR A 104 13.59 -6.99 7.39
C THR A 104 13.20 -8.43 7.09
N ARG A 105 14.09 -9.39 7.34
CA ARG A 105 13.80 -10.83 7.16
C ARG A 105 12.66 -11.29 8.05
N CYS A 106 12.66 -10.89 9.33
CA CYS A 106 11.57 -11.23 10.25
C CYS A 106 10.23 -10.66 9.77
N VAL A 107 10.20 -9.37 9.40
CA VAL A 107 8.97 -8.70 8.96
C VAL A 107 8.43 -9.31 7.67
N LEU A 108 9.27 -9.53 6.66
CA LEU A 108 8.80 -10.14 5.40
C LEU A 108 8.33 -11.60 5.61
N GLY A 109 9.00 -12.36 6.46
CA GLY A 109 8.54 -13.70 6.86
C GLY A 109 7.15 -13.65 7.51
N LEU A 110 6.97 -12.76 8.48
CA LEU A 110 5.69 -12.55 9.14
C LEU A 110 4.58 -12.13 8.18
N LEU A 111 4.83 -11.17 7.28
CA LEU A 111 3.83 -10.71 6.32
C LEU A 111 3.37 -11.85 5.41
N LYS A 112 4.30 -12.70 4.96
CA LYS A 112 3.97 -13.90 4.19
C LYS A 112 3.11 -14.88 4.99
N ASP A 113 3.48 -15.14 6.25
CA ASP A 113 2.75 -16.07 7.11
C ASP A 113 1.33 -15.57 7.42
N LEU A 114 1.16 -14.28 7.71
CA LEU A 114 -0.14 -13.65 7.93
C LEU A 114 -1.02 -13.78 6.69
N HIS A 115 -0.50 -13.38 5.53
CA HIS A 115 -1.27 -13.45 4.29
C HIS A 115 -1.66 -14.88 3.92
N GLN A 116 -0.85 -15.89 4.26
CA GLN A 116 -1.20 -17.30 4.04
C GLN A 116 -2.29 -17.82 5.01
N LYS A 117 -2.30 -17.35 6.26
CA LYS A 117 -3.24 -17.83 7.29
C LYS A 117 -4.60 -17.10 7.27
N CYS A 118 -4.57 -15.80 6.99
CA CYS A 118 -5.73 -14.90 7.05
C CYS A 118 -5.80 -13.99 5.81
N THR A 119 -5.63 -14.57 4.62
CA THR A 119 -5.61 -13.87 3.33
C THR A 119 -6.72 -12.84 3.20
N LYS A 120 -7.98 -13.28 3.35
CA LYS A 120 -9.15 -12.44 3.10
C LYS A 120 -9.22 -11.29 4.10
N GLU A 121 -9.11 -11.59 5.39
CA GLU A 121 -9.22 -10.59 6.45
C GLU A 121 -8.05 -9.60 6.43
N MET A 122 -6.86 -10.05 6.05
CA MET A 122 -5.70 -9.19 5.86
C MET A 122 -5.91 -8.23 4.68
N ASP A 123 -6.32 -8.74 3.52
CA ASP A 123 -6.57 -7.92 2.33
C ASP A 123 -7.72 -6.92 2.56
N ASP A 124 -8.80 -7.32 3.23
CA ASP A 124 -9.90 -6.42 3.60
C ASP A 124 -9.39 -5.27 4.49
N TYR A 125 -8.55 -5.60 5.49
CA TYR A 125 -8.01 -4.60 6.42
C TYR A 125 -6.97 -3.69 5.78
N VAL A 126 -6.08 -4.24 4.94
CA VAL A 126 -5.12 -3.48 4.13
C VAL A 126 -5.84 -2.57 3.14
N GLY A 127 -6.90 -3.05 2.50
CA GLY A 127 -7.78 -2.27 1.64
C GLY A 127 -8.39 -1.07 2.36
N CYS A 128 -8.93 -1.29 3.55
CA CYS A 128 -9.43 -0.21 4.39
C CYS A 128 -8.34 0.80 4.76
N MET A 129 -7.17 0.32 5.20
CA MET A 129 -6.02 1.15 5.54
C MET A 129 -5.53 1.99 4.36
N TYR A 130 -5.49 1.40 3.17
CA TYR A 130 -5.11 2.11 1.96
C TYR A 130 -6.11 3.22 1.62
N TYR A 131 -7.41 2.92 1.66
CA TYR A 131 -8.46 3.88 1.33
C TYR A 131 -8.56 5.03 2.34
N HIS A 132 -8.38 4.73 3.62
CA HIS A 132 -8.46 5.69 4.71
C HIS A 132 -7.09 6.22 5.16
N THR A 133 -6.06 6.14 4.30
CA THR A 133 -4.72 6.71 4.57
C THR A 133 -4.12 6.35 5.93
N ASN A 134 -4.30 5.10 6.35
CA ASN A 134 -3.84 4.55 7.63
C ASN A 134 -4.58 5.03 8.89
N GLU A 135 -5.78 5.61 8.76
CA GLU A 135 -6.60 6.02 9.91
C GLU A 135 -7.31 4.84 10.57
N PHE A 136 -6.76 4.38 11.69
CA PHE A 136 -7.24 3.19 12.40
C PHE A 136 -8.71 3.26 12.84
N ASP A 137 -9.19 4.43 13.24
CA ASP A 137 -10.56 4.58 13.76
C ASP A 137 -11.63 4.32 12.70
N LEU A 138 -11.28 4.46 11.43
CA LEU A 138 -12.16 4.19 10.30
C LEU A 138 -12.17 2.71 9.90
N CYS A 139 -11.22 1.91 10.37
CA CYS A 139 -11.00 0.51 9.96
C CYS A 139 -11.14 -0.50 11.11
N ARG A 140 -11.79 -0.12 12.23
CA ARG A 140 -11.91 -0.98 13.43
C ARG A 140 -12.67 -2.27 13.18
N LYS A 141 -13.61 -2.29 12.24
CA LYS A 141 -14.40 -3.46 11.91
C LYS A 141 -13.52 -4.54 11.23
N GLU A 142 -12.76 -4.13 10.23
CA GLU A 142 -11.82 -4.98 9.48
C GLU A 142 -10.68 -5.42 10.41
N GLN A 143 -10.18 -4.52 11.26
CA GLN A 143 -9.21 -4.86 12.30
C GLN A 143 -9.70 -5.99 13.21
N GLN A 144 -10.92 -5.90 13.73
CA GLN A 144 -11.47 -6.94 14.61
C GLN A 144 -11.63 -8.28 13.90
N ALA A 145 -12.03 -8.25 12.62
CA ALA A 145 -12.13 -9.47 11.81
C ALA A 145 -10.74 -10.11 11.61
N PHE A 146 -9.73 -9.30 11.30
CA PHE A 146 -8.35 -9.73 11.15
C PHE A 146 -7.79 -10.30 12.45
N GLU A 147 -7.89 -9.60 13.58
CA GLU A 147 -7.39 -10.06 14.89
C GLU A 147 -8.13 -11.30 15.41
N LYS A 148 -9.40 -11.48 15.05
CA LYS A 148 -10.16 -12.68 15.38
C LYS A 148 -9.68 -13.91 14.60
N LYS A 149 -9.27 -13.71 13.34
CA LYS A 149 -8.80 -14.80 12.46
C LYS A 149 -7.33 -15.13 12.70
N CYS A 150 -6.51 -14.10 12.85
CA CYS A 150 -5.09 -14.14 13.11
C CYS A 150 -4.83 -13.57 14.50
N SER A 151 -4.73 -14.46 15.49
CA SER A 151 -4.37 -14.09 16.85
C SER A 151 -2.96 -13.52 16.92
N LEU A 152 -2.76 -12.60 17.87
CA LEU A 152 -1.44 -12.08 18.22
C LEU A 152 -0.68 -13.18 18.96
N GLU A 153 0.37 -13.71 18.34
CA GLU A 153 1.30 -14.71 18.90
C GLU A 153 2.68 -14.08 19.11
#